data_AF-A0A6P1DLK7-F1
#
_entry.id   AF-A0A6P1DLK7-F1
#
_cell.length_a   1.000
_cell.length_b   1.000
_cell.length_c   1.000
_cell.angle_alpha   90.00
_cell.angle_beta   90.00
_cell.angle_gamma   90.00
#
_symmetry.space_group_name_H-M   'P 1'
#
loop_
_entity.id
_entity.type
_entity.pdbx_description
1 polymer ?
#
loop_
_entity_poly.entity_id
_entity_poly.type
_entity_poly.pdbx_seq_one_letter_code
_entity_poly.pdbx_strand_id
1 'polypeptide(L)'
;MKKTIFFTILLTIGVFISSFTKDKKVVTSTINSTTAIALVPTEKEVSPIIKSNIPFVGKSFNGFKEALAFRESGGRYDIVSSFGYLGKYQFGASTLKTFNIHDMQHFLENPELQEDAFMALCSLNKWILRKEIENKVGKKINGIEITESGILASAHLAGSGNIKEYLRTNGKYRFTDAFGSSMQHYLKKFGGYDTSIVEANKNPKIL
;
A
#
# COMPACT_ATOMS: atom_id res chain seq x y z
N MET A 1 18.66 -16.36 -33.39
CA MET A 1 18.05 -17.21 -32.33
C MET A 1 17.04 -16.49 -31.40
N LYS A 2 16.75 -15.18 -31.54
CA LYS A 2 15.72 -14.50 -30.74
C LYS A 2 14.32 -14.38 -31.39
N LYS A 3 14.22 -14.55 -32.71
CA LYS A 3 12.93 -14.48 -33.44
C LYS A 3 12.12 -15.79 -33.42
N THR A 4 12.77 -16.93 -33.21
CA THR A 4 12.11 -18.25 -33.12
C THR A 4 11.47 -18.51 -31.76
N ILE A 5 11.99 -17.91 -30.68
CA ILE A 5 11.45 -18.02 -29.32
C ILE A 5 10.14 -17.25 -29.15
N PHE A 6 9.95 -16.15 -29.89
CA PHE A 6 8.69 -15.39 -29.86
C PHE A 6 7.54 -16.16 -30.51
N PHE A 7 7.82 -17.00 -31.51
CA PHE A 7 6.82 -17.83 -32.18
C PHE A 7 6.40 -19.06 -31.36
N THR A 8 7.28 -19.60 -30.52
CA THR A 8 6.93 -20.76 -29.66
C THR A 8 6.04 -20.37 -28.48
N ILE A 9 6.14 -19.13 -27.97
CA ILE A 9 5.27 -18.62 -26.89
C ILE A 9 3.87 -18.28 -27.41
N LEU A 10 3.73 -17.86 -28.68
CA LEU A 10 2.42 -17.57 -29.27
C LEU A 10 1.60 -18.85 -29.56
N LEU A 11 2.28 -19.97 -29.84
CA LEU A 11 1.64 -21.26 -30.14
C LEU A 11 1.08 -21.95 -28.88
N THR A 12 1.68 -21.73 -27.70
CA THR A 12 1.19 -22.33 -26.43
C THR A 12 -0.04 -21.62 -25.85
N ILE A 13 -0.24 -20.33 -26.17
CA ILE A 13 -1.45 -19.58 -25.78
C ILE A 13 -2.64 -19.97 -26.67
N GLY A 14 -2.41 -20.30 -27.94
CA GLY A 14 -3.47 -20.72 -28.87
C GLY A 14 -4.16 -22.05 -28.52
N VAL A 15 -3.44 -22.97 -27.89
CA VAL A 15 -3.99 -24.28 -27.49
C VAL A 15 -4.89 -24.18 -26.24
N PHE A 16 -4.73 -23.14 -25.41
CA PHE A 16 -5.54 -22.98 -24.20
C PHE A 16 -6.95 -22.43 -24.47
N ILE A 17 -7.19 -21.80 -25.63
CA ILE A 17 -8.49 -21.20 -25.99
C ILE A 17 -9.45 -22.23 -26.63
N SER A 18 -8.96 -23.36 -27.14
CA SER A 18 -9.79 -24.36 -27.83
C SER A 18 -10.48 -25.38 -26.90
N SER A 19 -10.18 -25.40 -25.60
CA SER A 19 -10.81 -26.34 -24.64
C SER A 19 -12.09 -25.86 -23.96
N PHE A 20 -12.61 -24.67 -24.30
CA PHE A 20 -13.93 -24.24 -23.81
C PHE A 20 -15.04 -24.66 -24.79
N THR A 21 -15.29 -25.96 -24.91
CA THR A 21 -16.54 -26.47 -25.46
C THR A 21 -17.65 -26.30 -24.42
N LYS A 22 -18.60 -25.42 -24.72
CA LYS A 22 -19.77 -25.15 -23.90
C LYS A 22 -20.77 -26.30 -24.07
N ASP A 23 -20.72 -27.29 -23.18
CA ASP A 23 -21.77 -28.31 -23.09
C ASP A 23 -23.10 -27.62 -22.74
N LYS A 24 -23.98 -27.49 -23.75
CA LYS A 24 -25.39 -27.16 -23.51
C LYS A 24 -26.08 -28.42 -23.00
N LYS A 25 -25.98 -28.67 -21.69
CA LYS A 25 -27.00 -29.49 -21.00
C LYS A 25 -28.31 -28.70 -21.02
N VAL A 26 -29.25 -29.13 -21.83
CA VAL A 26 -30.66 -28.74 -21.72
C VAL A 26 -31.17 -29.33 -20.42
N VAL A 27 -31.18 -28.53 -19.37
CA VAL A 27 -31.88 -28.84 -18.13
C VAL A 27 -33.34 -28.48 -18.36
N THR A 28 -34.18 -29.49 -18.55
CA THR A 28 -35.64 -29.35 -18.49
C THR A 28 -36.01 -28.84 -17.11
N SER A 29 -36.44 -27.58 -17.04
CA SER A 29 -36.93 -26.94 -15.84
C SER A 29 -38.23 -27.61 -15.40
N THR A 30 -38.15 -28.48 -14.38
CA THR A 30 -39.32 -28.79 -13.57
C THR A 30 -39.34 -27.75 -12.45
N ILE A 31 -40.14 -26.71 -12.61
CA ILE A 31 -40.35 -25.70 -11.55
C ILE A 31 -41.22 -26.37 -10.50
N ASN A 32 -40.58 -27.06 -9.55
CA ASN A 32 -41.20 -27.29 -8.27
C ASN A 32 -41.06 -25.97 -7.50
N SER A 33 -42.15 -25.21 -7.41
CA SER A 33 -42.26 -24.03 -6.56
C SER A 33 -42.20 -24.46 -5.09
N THR A 34 -41.02 -24.85 -4.61
CA THR A 34 -40.70 -24.75 -3.19
C THR A 34 -40.51 -23.27 -2.90
N THR A 35 -41.50 -22.68 -2.24
CA THR A 35 -41.39 -21.37 -1.60
C THR A 35 -40.13 -21.36 -0.73
N ALA A 36 -39.05 -20.78 -1.25
CA ALA A 36 -37.86 -20.53 -0.46
C ALA A 36 -38.24 -19.49 0.60
N ILE A 37 -38.40 -19.92 1.84
CA ILE A 37 -38.58 -19.03 2.97
C ILE A 37 -37.22 -18.35 3.20
N ALA A 38 -37.03 -17.19 2.58
CA ALA A 38 -35.91 -16.32 2.89
C ALA A 38 -36.19 -15.67 4.26
N LEU A 39 -35.64 -16.25 5.32
CA LEU A 39 -35.59 -15.59 6.63
C LEU A 39 -34.61 -14.43 6.54
N VAL A 40 -35.15 -13.22 6.45
CA VAL A 40 -34.40 -11.98 6.63
C VAL A 40 -34.40 -11.66 8.13
N PRO A 41 -33.27 -11.29 8.73
CA PRO A 41 -33.20 -10.90 10.13
C PRO A 41 -34.23 -9.81 10.45
N THR A 42 -35.00 -10.00 11.52
CA THR A 42 -35.95 -8.99 12.02
C THR A 42 -35.23 -7.82 12.68
N GLU A 43 -35.85 -6.64 12.76
CA GLU A 43 -35.26 -5.46 13.41
C GLU A 43 -34.79 -5.73 14.86
N LYS A 44 -35.45 -6.65 15.57
CA LYS A 44 -35.03 -7.14 16.90
C LYS A 44 -33.75 -7.98 16.86
N GLU A 45 -33.53 -8.77 15.80
CA GLU A 45 -32.30 -9.54 15.58
C GLU A 45 -31.15 -8.67 15.03
N VAL A 46 -31.48 -7.52 14.43
CA VAL A 46 -30.54 -6.48 13.96
C VAL A 46 -30.15 -5.50 15.08
N SER A 47 -30.81 -5.55 16.25
CA SER A 47 -30.58 -4.64 17.39
C SER A 47 -29.54 -5.16 18.39
N PRO A 48 -28.65 -4.27 18.88
CA PRO A 48 -27.64 -3.66 18.05
C PRO A 48 -26.68 -4.77 17.59
N ILE A 49 -26.36 -4.83 16.30
CA ILE A 49 -25.08 -5.37 15.86
C ILE A 49 -24.06 -4.84 16.85
N ILE A 50 -23.48 -5.76 17.62
CA ILE A 50 -22.49 -5.55 18.66
C ILE A 50 -21.81 -4.21 18.37
N LYS A 51 -21.95 -3.22 19.27
CA LYS A 51 -20.98 -2.10 19.37
C LYS A 51 -19.64 -2.78 19.66
N SER A 52 -19.12 -3.41 18.63
CA SER A 52 -17.86 -4.06 18.64
C SER A 52 -16.95 -2.86 18.78
N ASN A 53 -16.18 -2.87 19.86
CA ASN A 53 -15.03 -2.00 19.99
C ASN A 53 -14.01 -2.41 18.92
N ILE A 54 -14.41 -2.42 17.64
CA ILE A 54 -13.50 -2.51 16.52
C ILE A 54 -12.71 -1.22 16.65
N PRO A 55 -11.40 -1.32 16.96
CA PRO A 55 -10.58 -0.14 17.09
C PRO A 55 -10.54 0.55 15.73
N PHE A 56 -11.38 1.57 15.56
CA PHE A 56 -11.38 2.40 14.36
C PHE A 56 -10.32 3.48 14.54
N VAL A 57 -9.14 3.20 14.03
CA VAL A 57 -7.99 4.13 14.06
C VAL A 57 -8.24 5.39 13.22
N GLY A 58 -9.22 5.38 12.31
CA GLY A 58 -9.64 6.54 11.53
C GLY A 58 -8.47 7.24 10.82
N LYS A 59 -8.41 8.57 10.95
CA LYS A 59 -7.33 9.39 10.39
C LYS A 59 -6.16 9.62 11.35
N SER A 60 -6.03 8.82 12.41
CA SER A 60 -4.84 8.88 13.29
C SER A 60 -3.58 8.36 12.59
N PHE A 61 -2.42 8.54 13.23
CA PHE A 61 -1.16 7.98 12.75
C PHE A 61 -1.19 6.45 12.67
N ASN A 62 -1.84 5.76 13.60
CA ASN A 62 -2.02 4.30 13.49
C ASN A 62 -2.86 3.94 12.26
N GLY A 63 -3.89 4.74 11.94
CA GLY A 63 -4.66 4.59 10.71
C GLY A 63 -3.81 4.78 9.45
N PHE A 64 -2.89 5.73 9.48
CA PHE A 64 -1.91 5.95 8.40
C PHE A 64 -1.01 4.72 8.20
N LYS A 65 -0.38 4.23 9.29
CA LYS A 65 0.49 3.07 9.26
C LYS A 65 -0.21 1.83 8.72
N GLU A 66 -1.40 1.52 9.25
CA GLU A 66 -2.14 0.32 8.84
C GLU A 66 -2.66 0.43 7.39
N ALA A 67 -3.13 1.60 6.96
CA ALA A 67 -3.56 1.79 5.58
C ALA A 67 -2.40 1.61 4.58
N LEU A 68 -1.21 2.13 4.92
CA LEU A 68 -0.01 1.97 4.10
C LEU A 68 0.45 0.50 4.11
N ALA A 69 0.60 -0.11 5.28
CA ALA A 69 0.98 -1.52 5.44
C ALA A 69 0.05 -2.46 4.67
N PHE A 70 -1.26 -2.22 4.70
CA PHE A 70 -2.21 -3.01 3.94
C PHE A 70 -1.96 -2.91 2.42
N ARG A 71 -1.58 -1.73 1.93
CA ARG A 71 -1.23 -1.53 0.51
C ARG A 71 0.10 -2.20 0.12
N GLU A 72 1.06 -2.22 1.03
CA GLU A 72 2.41 -2.76 0.79
C GLU A 72 2.42 -4.30 0.86
N SER A 73 1.87 -4.88 1.93
CA SER A 73 2.04 -6.31 2.25
C SER A 73 0.73 -7.03 2.61
N GLY A 74 -0.36 -6.28 2.77
CA GLY A 74 -1.56 -6.77 3.47
C GLY A 74 -1.40 -6.82 5.00
N GLY A 75 -0.38 -6.17 5.55
CA GLY A 75 -0.09 -6.17 7.00
C GLY A 75 0.82 -7.30 7.48
N ARG A 76 1.51 -8.01 6.59
CA ARG A 76 2.32 -9.19 6.92
C ARG A 76 3.78 -8.84 7.19
N TYR A 77 4.30 -9.21 8.36
CA TYR A 77 5.68 -8.91 8.78
C TYR A 77 6.73 -9.85 8.20
N ASP A 78 6.34 -11.06 7.82
CA ASP A 78 7.20 -12.21 7.53
C ASP A 78 7.39 -12.49 6.04
N ILE A 79 7.05 -11.52 5.18
CA ILE A 79 7.09 -11.70 3.72
C ILE A 79 8.27 -11.00 3.07
N VAL A 80 8.70 -11.54 1.93
CA VAL A 80 9.65 -10.89 1.02
C VAL A 80 9.02 -10.84 -0.37
N SER A 81 9.05 -9.68 -1.02
CA SER A 81 8.53 -9.53 -2.38
C SER A 81 9.47 -10.15 -3.43
N SER A 82 8.97 -10.27 -4.65
CA SER A 82 9.79 -10.70 -5.80
C SER A 82 10.99 -9.80 -6.09
N PHE A 83 10.98 -8.55 -5.63
CA PHE A 83 12.12 -7.63 -5.75
C PHE A 83 12.96 -7.51 -4.46
N GLY A 84 12.71 -8.36 -3.46
CA GLY A 84 13.49 -8.40 -2.22
C GLY A 84 13.11 -7.36 -1.18
N TYR A 85 11.91 -6.78 -1.27
CA TYR A 85 11.38 -5.86 -0.25
C TYR A 85 10.82 -6.64 0.95
N LEU A 86 11.09 -6.17 2.17
CA LEU A 86 10.91 -6.94 3.40
C LEU A 86 9.73 -6.46 4.26
N GLY A 87 8.93 -7.42 4.70
CA GLY A 87 7.98 -7.29 5.79
C GLY A 87 6.80 -6.33 5.53
N LYS A 88 6.20 -5.87 6.63
CA LYS A 88 4.90 -5.19 6.66
C LYS A 88 4.86 -3.95 5.78
N TYR A 89 5.96 -3.23 5.76
CA TYR A 89 6.12 -1.98 5.00
C TYR A 89 7.02 -2.15 3.77
N GLN A 90 7.34 -3.38 3.36
CA GLN A 90 8.12 -3.65 2.15
C GLN A 90 9.41 -2.81 2.07
N PHE A 91 10.22 -2.86 3.13
CA PHE A 91 11.46 -2.10 3.22
C PHE A 91 12.50 -2.59 2.22
N GLY A 92 13.24 -1.65 1.62
CA GLY A 92 14.46 -1.98 0.86
C GLY A 92 15.67 -2.15 1.77
N ALA A 93 16.58 -3.06 1.42
CA ALA A 93 17.81 -3.30 2.19
C ALA A 93 18.68 -2.03 2.38
N SER A 94 18.73 -1.14 1.38
CA SER A 94 19.46 0.13 1.49
C SER A 94 18.85 1.08 2.52
N THR A 95 17.52 1.09 2.66
CA THR A 95 16.81 1.87 3.66
C THR A 95 17.08 1.32 5.05
N LEU A 96 17.03 0.00 5.25
CA LEU A 96 17.34 -0.63 6.54
C LEU A 96 18.77 -0.32 7.02
N LYS A 97 19.75 -0.34 6.10
CA LYS A 97 21.13 0.05 6.39
C LYS A 97 21.26 1.48 6.91
N THR A 98 20.37 2.39 6.53
CA THR A 98 20.35 3.77 7.04
C THR A 98 20.12 3.82 8.55
N PHE A 99 19.44 2.81 9.10
CA PHE A 99 19.17 2.65 10.53
C PHE A 99 20.03 1.58 11.19
N ASN A 100 21.14 1.19 10.55
CA ASN A 100 22.06 0.17 11.04
C ASN A 100 21.42 -1.24 11.21
N ILE A 101 20.35 -1.53 10.47
CA ILE A 101 19.73 -2.85 10.42
C ILE A 101 20.34 -3.60 9.23
N HIS A 102 21.11 -4.64 9.51
CA HIS A 102 21.80 -5.47 8.49
C HIS A 102 21.30 -6.91 8.45
N ASP A 103 20.77 -7.41 9.56
CA ASP A 103 20.22 -8.76 9.66
C ASP A 103 18.76 -8.77 9.16
N MET A 104 18.58 -9.24 7.94
CA MET A 104 17.28 -9.31 7.27
C MET A 104 16.36 -10.37 7.88
N GLN A 105 16.92 -11.48 8.36
CA GLN A 105 16.13 -12.54 8.96
C GLN A 105 15.59 -12.07 10.31
N HIS A 106 16.47 -11.51 11.16
CA HIS A 106 16.06 -10.91 12.41
C HIS A 106 15.01 -9.81 12.21
N PHE A 107 15.16 -8.98 11.16
CA PHE A 107 14.16 -7.96 10.81
C PHE A 107 12.78 -8.54 10.48
N LEU A 108 12.70 -9.65 9.74
CA LEU A 108 11.44 -10.30 9.40
C LEU A 108 10.78 -10.99 10.61
N GLU A 109 11.60 -11.51 11.53
CA GLU A 109 11.14 -12.19 12.75
C GLU A 109 10.76 -11.22 13.88
N ASN A 110 11.09 -9.92 13.75
CA ASN A 110 10.86 -8.90 14.78
C ASN A 110 9.88 -7.80 14.30
N PRO A 111 8.56 -7.95 14.54
CA PRO A 111 7.56 -6.95 14.20
C PRO A 111 7.81 -5.56 14.79
N GLU A 112 8.29 -5.48 16.04
CA GLU A 112 8.58 -4.22 16.73
C GLU A 112 9.67 -3.44 15.99
N LEU A 113 10.74 -4.12 15.58
CA LEU A 113 11.81 -3.52 14.78
C LEU A 113 11.30 -2.95 13.45
N GLN A 114 10.30 -3.57 12.82
CA GLN A 114 9.69 -3.03 11.59
C GLN A 114 8.84 -1.78 11.85
N GLU A 115 8.10 -1.75 12.97
CA GLU A 115 7.32 -0.58 13.39
C GLU A 115 8.22 0.61 13.72
N ASP A 116 9.32 0.37 14.43
CA ASP A 116 10.30 1.39 14.77
C ASP A 116 11.06 1.89 13.56
N ALA A 117 11.44 0.99 12.64
CA ALA A 117 12.02 1.38 11.35
C ALA A 117 11.07 2.26 10.54
N PHE A 118 9.77 1.97 10.58
CA PHE A 118 8.77 2.79 9.90
C PHE A 118 8.64 4.19 10.52
N MET A 119 8.59 4.27 11.85
CA MET A 119 8.58 5.56 12.56
C MET A 119 9.86 6.37 12.26
N ALA A 120 11.02 5.73 12.36
CA ALA A 120 12.31 6.36 12.07
C ALA A 120 12.38 6.88 10.63
N LEU A 121 11.91 6.11 9.65
CA LEU A 121 11.83 6.55 8.26
C LEU A 121 10.89 7.74 8.07
N CYS A 122 9.74 7.75 8.74
CA CYS A 122 8.82 8.89 8.72
C CYS A 122 9.49 10.14 9.30
N SER A 123 10.16 10.03 10.45
CA SER A 123 10.90 11.14 11.08
C SER A 123 12.02 11.68 10.21
N LEU A 124 12.81 10.80 9.58
CA LEU A 124 13.86 11.18 8.64
C LEU A 124 13.30 11.90 7.42
N ASN A 125 12.26 11.33 6.79
CA ASN A 125 11.62 11.93 5.62
C ASN A 125 10.99 13.29 5.96
N LYS A 126 10.33 13.42 7.12
CA LYS A 126 9.78 14.68 7.61
C LYS A 126 10.88 15.73 7.77
N TRP A 127 12.03 15.36 8.32
CA TRP A 127 13.18 16.26 8.41
C TRP A 127 13.74 16.67 7.04
N ILE A 128 13.92 15.72 6.12
CA ILE A 128 14.46 15.96 4.77
C ILE A 128 13.54 16.91 3.97
N LEU A 129 12.22 16.78 4.15
CA LEU A 129 11.18 17.47 3.40
C LEU A 129 10.53 18.63 4.17
N ARG A 130 11.05 19.01 5.34
CA ARG A 130 10.44 20.04 6.22
C ARG A 130 10.07 21.34 5.49
N LYS A 131 10.95 21.81 4.59
CA LYS A 131 10.72 23.02 3.80
C LYS A 131 9.61 22.81 2.78
N GLU A 132 9.58 21.65 2.14
CA GLU A 132 8.54 21.32 1.18
C GLU A 132 7.18 21.14 1.88
N ILE A 133 7.14 20.50 3.05
CA ILE A 133 5.94 20.36 3.88
C ILE A 133 5.39 21.74 4.24
N GLU A 134 6.21 22.60 4.85
CA GLU A 134 5.84 23.98 5.21
C GLU A 134 5.30 24.78 4.02
N ASN A 135 5.94 24.68 2.86
CA ASN A 135 5.59 25.49 1.70
C ASN A 135 4.47 24.93 0.83
N LYS A 136 4.15 23.64 0.92
CA LYS A 136 3.27 22.96 -0.06
C LYS A 136 2.04 22.32 0.54
N VAL A 137 2.01 22.00 1.84
CA VAL A 137 0.79 21.46 2.47
C VAL A 137 -0.38 22.44 2.31
N GLY A 138 -1.56 21.92 2.02
CA GLY A 138 -2.79 22.67 1.71
C GLY A 138 -2.89 23.18 0.26
N LYS A 139 -1.82 23.11 -0.53
CA LYS A 139 -1.87 23.46 -1.96
C LYS A 139 -2.35 22.29 -2.81
N LYS A 140 -2.88 22.60 -3.99
CA LYS A 140 -3.19 21.59 -5.01
C LYS A 140 -2.11 21.56 -6.08
N ILE A 141 -1.58 20.37 -6.37
CA ILE A 141 -0.65 20.11 -7.47
C ILE A 141 -1.24 19.01 -8.34
N ASN A 142 -1.45 19.28 -9.63
CA ASN A 142 -2.11 18.35 -10.56
C ASN A 142 -3.47 17.82 -10.04
N GLY A 143 -4.24 18.69 -9.36
CA GLY A 143 -5.53 18.33 -8.76
C GLY A 143 -5.47 17.52 -7.46
N ILE A 144 -4.27 17.22 -6.95
CA ILE A 144 -4.06 16.51 -5.69
C ILE A 144 -3.79 17.53 -4.59
N GLU A 145 -4.58 17.50 -3.52
CA GLU A 145 -4.30 18.26 -2.30
C GLU A 145 -3.09 17.66 -1.59
N ILE A 146 -2.07 18.49 -1.37
CA ILE A 146 -0.84 18.09 -0.73
C ILE A 146 -1.03 18.13 0.78
N THR A 147 -0.74 17.00 1.43
CA THR A 147 -0.81 16.83 2.88
C THR A 147 0.49 16.22 3.39
N GLU A 148 0.82 16.39 4.67
CA GLU A 148 2.03 15.82 5.25
C GLU A 148 2.03 14.28 5.15
N SER A 149 0.92 13.63 5.51
CA SER A 149 0.76 12.17 5.39
C SER A 149 0.91 11.67 3.95
N GLY A 150 0.35 12.38 2.97
CA GLY A 150 0.56 12.07 1.55
C GLY A 150 2.03 12.17 1.16
N ILE A 151 2.74 13.23 1.61
CA ILE A 151 4.18 13.43 1.37
C ILE A 151 4.99 12.28 1.97
N LEU A 152 4.72 11.88 3.22
CA LEU A 152 5.44 10.81 3.91
C LEU A 152 5.23 9.45 3.23
N ALA A 153 4.01 9.10 2.87
CA ALA A 153 3.72 7.87 2.12
C ALA A 153 4.39 7.85 0.75
N SER A 154 4.32 8.95 0.01
CA SER A 154 5.00 9.02 -1.30
C SER A 154 6.51 8.99 -1.17
N ALA A 155 7.08 9.53 -0.09
CA ALA A 155 8.52 9.45 0.18
C ALA A 155 8.95 8.04 0.59
N HIS A 156 8.07 7.28 1.25
CA HIS A 156 8.28 5.85 1.50
C HIS A 156 8.37 5.06 0.18
N LEU A 157 7.45 5.30 -0.75
CA LEU A 157 7.45 4.65 -2.07
C LEU A 157 8.63 5.05 -2.96
N ALA A 158 8.79 6.36 -3.16
CA ALA A 158 9.65 6.92 -4.22
C ALA A 158 10.97 7.48 -3.68
N GLY A 159 11.17 7.54 -2.38
CA GLY A 159 12.27 8.27 -1.76
C GLY A 159 12.03 9.78 -1.67
N SER A 160 12.51 10.39 -0.60
CA SER A 160 12.31 11.83 -0.32
C SER A 160 12.94 12.77 -1.37
N GLY A 161 14.01 12.36 -2.04
CA GLY A 161 14.60 13.12 -3.14
C GLY A 161 13.63 13.32 -4.32
N ASN A 162 12.93 12.27 -4.72
CA ASN A 162 11.95 12.32 -5.80
C ASN A 162 10.71 13.14 -5.43
N ILE A 163 10.28 13.08 -4.16
CA ILE A 163 9.18 13.91 -3.66
C ILE A 163 9.56 15.38 -3.61
N LYS A 164 10.79 15.69 -3.18
CA LYS A 164 11.32 17.04 -3.20
C LYS A 164 11.27 17.63 -4.61
N GLU A 165 11.71 16.87 -5.61
CA GLU A 165 11.71 17.32 -7.01
C GLU A 165 10.29 17.52 -7.56
N TYR A 166 9.38 16.57 -7.29
CA TYR A 166 7.97 16.71 -7.66
C TYR A 166 7.34 17.99 -7.09
N LEU A 167 7.55 18.25 -5.80
CA LEU A 167 6.96 19.39 -5.10
C LEU A 167 7.54 20.72 -5.59
N ARG A 168 8.85 20.77 -5.87
CA ARG A 168 9.54 21.97 -6.37
C ARG A 168 9.18 22.30 -7.81
N THR A 169 9.03 21.29 -8.66
CA THR A 169 8.64 21.46 -10.07
C THR A 169 7.13 21.65 -10.26
N ASN A 170 6.35 21.74 -9.18
CA ASN A 170 4.89 21.78 -9.21
C ASN A 170 4.29 20.63 -10.03
N GLY A 171 4.85 19.43 -9.86
CA GLY A 171 4.32 18.20 -10.43
C GLY A 171 4.65 17.95 -11.90
N LYS A 172 5.64 18.66 -12.47
CA LYS A 172 6.20 18.35 -13.79
C LYS A 172 7.03 17.07 -13.74
N TYR A 173 7.90 16.92 -12.73
CA TYR A 173 8.62 15.67 -12.48
C TYR A 173 7.64 14.57 -12.04
N ARG A 174 7.87 13.32 -12.44
CA ARG A 174 7.02 12.16 -12.11
C ARG A 174 7.87 10.91 -11.89
N PHE A 175 7.40 10.02 -11.03
CA PHE A 175 8.04 8.76 -10.66
C PHE A 175 6.99 7.66 -10.57
N THR A 176 7.36 6.48 -11.06
CA THR A 176 6.61 5.24 -10.95
C THR A 176 7.60 4.15 -10.55
N ASP A 177 7.23 3.31 -9.58
CA ASP A 177 8.06 2.19 -9.16
C ASP A 177 8.03 1.02 -10.17
N ALA A 178 8.77 -0.05 -9.87
CA ALA A 178 8.81 -1.25 -10.70
C ALA A 178 7.48 -2.03 -10.74
N PHE A 179 6.57 -1.80 -9.79
CA PHE A 179 5.24 -2.40 -9.71
C PHE A 179 4.15 -1.56 -10.40
N GLY A 180 4.49 -0.39 -10.96
CA GLY A 180 3.54 0.52 -11.60
C GLY A 180 2.85 1.49 -10.62
N SER A 181 3.22 1.50 -9.35
CA SER A 181 2.73 2.46 -8.35
C SER A 181 3.38 3.82 -8.58
N SER A 182 2.56 4.88 -8.69
CA SER A 182 3.06 6.25 -8.86
C SER A 182 3.08 7.03 -7.56
N MET A 183 4.01 7.98 -7.41
CA MET A 183 4.06 8.85 -6.23
C MET A 183 2.77 9.67 -6.06
N GLN A 184 2.11 10.03 -7.17
CA GLN A 184 0.85 10.78 -7.19
C GLN A 184 -0.30 9.94 -6.63
N HIS A 185 -0.30 8.64 -6.93
CA HIS A 185 -1.26 7.72 -6.32
C HIS A 185 -1.11 7.74 -4.80
N TYR A 186 0.12 7.70 -4.28
CA TYR A 186 0.38 7.72 -2.83
C TYR A 186 0.03 9.07 -2.20
N LEU A 187 0.35 10.19 -2.86
CA LEU A 187 0.03 11.55 -2.39
C LEU A 187 -1.48 11.69 -2.17
N LYS A 188 -2.27 11.15 -3.11
CA LYS A 188 -3.73 11.19 -3.05
C LYS A 188 -4.31 10.17 -2.07
N LYS A 189 -3.87 8.91 -2.15
CA LYS A 189 -4.47 7.79 -1.39
C LYS A 189 -4.23 7.92 0.11
N PHE A 190 -3.04 8.37 0.50
CA PHE A 190 -2.63 8.47 1.90
C PHE A 190 -2.72 9.90 2.42
N GLY A 191 -3.50 10.75 1.76
CA GLY A 191 -3.73 12.12 2.22
C GLY A 191 -4.69 12.22 3.40
N GLY A 192 -4.45 13.24 4.23
CA GLY A 192 -5.37 13.67 5.29
C GLY A 192 -5.36 12.81 6.56
N TYR A 193 -4.31 12.02 6.79
CA TYR A 193 -4.05 11.43 8.10
C TYR A 193 -3.25 12.41 8.97
N ASP A 194 -3.49 12.35 10.28
CA ASP A 194 -2.75 13.05 11.32
C ASP A 194 -1.41 12.36 11.58
N THR A 195 -0.33 13.09 11.28
CA THR A 195 1.06 12.68 11.47
C THR A 195 1.78 13.57 12.49
N SER A 196 1.03 14.29 13.34
CA SER A 196 1.57 15.21 14.35
C SER A 196 2.52 14.53 15.33
N ILE A 197 2.29 13.26 15.67
CA ILE A 197 3.16 12.45 16.52
C ILE A 197 4.56 12.19 15.93
N VAL A 198 4.70 12.31 14.60
CA VAL A 198 6.00 12.11 13.94
C VAL A 198 6.84 13.37 14.11
N GLU A 199 7.88 13.29 14.93
CA GLU A 199 8.84 14.38 15.07
C GLU A 199 9.89 14.34 13.95
N ALA A 200 10.25 15.52 13.42
CA ALA A 200 11.27 15.61 12.39
C ALA A 200 12.67 15.42 12.98
N ASN A 201 13.35 14.32 12.64
CA ASN A 201 14.69 14.01 13.14
C ASN A 201 15.66 13.69 11.99
N LYS A 202 16.83 14.33 11.98
CA LYS A 202 17.87 14.08 10.97
C LYS A 202 18.52 12.70 11.13
N ASN A 203 18.65 12.24 12.36
CA ASN A 203 19.37 11.01 12.72
C ASN A 203 18.51 10.22 13.74
N PRO A 204 17.33 9.73 13.34
CA PRO A 204 16.52 8.90 14.23
C PRO A 204 17.28 7.61 14.54
N LYS A 205 17.23 7.19 15.80
CA LYS A 205 17.82 5.95 16.27
C LYS A 205 16.70 4.96 16.58
N ILE A 206 16.90 3.72 16.16
CA ILE A 206 16.08 2.58 16.56
C ILE A 206 16.84 1.91 17.70
N LEU A 207 16.15 1.63 18.80
CA LEU A 207 16.72 1.02 19.99
C LEU A 207 16.59 -0.49 19.93
#